data_AF-A0A015N4N7-F1
#
_entry.id   AF-A0A015N4N7-F1
#
_cell.length_a   1.000
_cell.length_b   1.000
_cell.length_c   1.000
_cell.angle_alpha   90.00
_cell.angle_beta   90.00
_cell.angle_gamma   90.00
#
_symmetry.space_group_name_H-M   'P 1'
#
loop_
_entity.id
_entity.type
_entity.pdbx_description
1 polymer ?
#
loop_
_entity_poly.entity_id
_entity_poly.type
_entity_poly.pdbx_seq_one_letter_code
_entity_poly.pdbx_strand_id
1 'polypeptide(L)'
;MAKTPKACNQEIDLNNLDLKRSYTLEEFEYINNRLKNYTLEIDGHPVNLFELDENGKLVPMPQTPCRREQVAAEITRQLANWNIQTQQGGGVTSSQGGFDFTVER
;
A
#
# COMPACT_ATOMS: atom_id res chain seq x y z
N MET A 1 5.76 22.13 4.46
CA MET A 1 5.12 22.51 3.18
C MET A 1 5.08 21.26 2.32
N ALA A 2 3.90 20.70 2.08
CA ALA A 2 3.76 19.53 1.21
C ALA A 2 4.09 19.95 -0.23
N LYS A 3 5.12 19.37 -0.82
CA LYS A 3 5.43 19.57 -2.25
C LYS A 3 4.24 19.04 -3.02
N THR A 4 3.62 19.91 -3.83
CA THR A 4 2.60 19.50 -4.79
C THR A 4 3.23 18.46 -5.72
N PRO A 5 2.65 17.25 -5.88
CA PRO A 5 3.20 16.26 -6.79
C PRO A 5 3.33 16.88 -8.18
N LYS A 6 4.52 16.76 -8.76
CA LYS A 6 4.78 17.23 -10.12
C LYS A 6 3.81 16.48 -11.02
N ALA A 7 3.02 17.21 -11.81
CA ALA A 7 2.02 16.60 -12.67
C ALA A 7 2.69 15.57 -13.59
N CYS A 8 2.37 14.28 -13.41
CA CYS A 8 2.65 13.26 -14.42
C CYS A 8 1.89 13.70 -15.67
N ASN A 9 2.61 14.23 -16.66
CA ASN A 9 2.04 14.74 -17.91
C ASN A 9 1.46 13.62 -18.82
N GLN A 10 1.45 12.38 -18.35
CA GLN A 10 0.71 11.27 -18.96
C GLN A 10 -0.38 10.85 -17.97
N GLU A 11 -1.63 11.07 -18.37
CA GLU A 11 -2.77 10.54 -17.65
C GLU A 11 -2.70 9.01 -17.71
N ILE A 12 -2.41 8.37 -16.58
CA ILE A 12 -2.37 6.92 -16.47
C ILE A 12 -3.80 6.39 -16.61
N ASP A 13 -4.03 5.57 -17.63
CA ASP A 13 -5.31 4.86 -17.80
C ASP A 13 -5.42 3.75 -16.74
N LEU A 14 -6.21 4.02 -15.69
CA LEU A 14 -6.42 3.09 -14.59
C LEU A 14 -7.12 1.79 -15.04
N ASN A 15 -7.92 1.82 -16.11
CA ASN A 15 -8.62 0.63 -16.60
C ASN A 15 -7.71 -0.33 -17.37
N ASN A 16 -6.52 0.14 -17.78
CA ASN A 16 -5.60 -0.60 -18.61
C ASN A 16 -4.16 -0.47 -18.09
N LEU A 17 -3.99 -0.73 -16.79
CA LEU A 17 -2.67 -0.76 -16.15
C LEU A 17 -1.85 -1.96 -16.66
N ASP A 18 -0.63 -1.70 -17.12
CA ASP A 18 0.33 -2.74 -17.50
C ASP A 18 1.12 -3.20 -16.28
N LEU A 19 0.71 -4.31 -15.66
CA LEU A 19 1.37 -4.88 -14.48
C LEU A 19 2.80 -5.39 -14.76
N LYS A 20 3.25 -5.45 -16.02
CA LYS A 20 4.63 -5.83 -16.37
C LYS A 20 5.57 -4.64 -16.46
N ARG A 21 5.03 -3.42 -16.58
CA ARG A 21 5.78 -2.18 -16.64
C ARG A 21 6.33 -1.83 -15.25
N SER A 22 7.50 -1.18 -15.23
CA SER A 22 8.03 -0.52 -14.04
C SER A 22 7.45 0.90 -13.93
N TYR A 23 6.89 1.20 -12.75
CA TYR A 23 6.29 2.46 -12.34
C TYR A 23 7.22 3.17 -11.37
N THR A 24 7.27 4.49 -11.48
CA THR A 24 7.95 5.32 -10.48
C THR A 24 7.12 5.38 -9.19
N LEU A 25 7.76 5.77 -8.08
CA LEU A 25 7.06 6.00 -6.81
C LEU A 25 5.94 7.04 -6.96
N GLU A 26 6.17 8.11 -7.73
CA GLU A 26 5.16 9.15 -7.99
C GLU A 26 3.94 8.59 -8.74
N GLU A 27 4.16 7.72 -9.74
CA GLU A 27 3.07 7.07 -10.47
C GLU A 27 2.31 6.07 -9.59
N PHE A 28 3.04 5.28 -8.79
CA PHE A 28 2.46 4.38 -7.80
C PHE A 28 1.56 5.11 -6.79
N GLU A 29 2.06 6.19 -6.20
CA GLU A 29 1.31 7.03 -5.25
C GLU A 29 0.09 7.66 -5.92
N TYR A 30 0.23 8.13 -7.16
CA TYR A 30 -0.87 8.67 -7.95
C TYR A 30 -1.98 7.61 -8.16
N ILE A 31 -1.61 6.41 -8.59
CA ILE A 31 -2.54 5.29 -8.82
C ILE A 31 -3.27 4.94 -7.51
N ASN A 32 -2.53 4.65 -6.44
CA ASN A 32 -3.13 4.26 -5.16
C ASN A 32 -4.00 5.37 -4.55
N ASN A 33 -3.65 6.64 -4.75
CA ASN A 33 -4.48 7.73 -4.29
C ASN A 33 -5.82 7.82 -5.03
N ARG A 34 -5.84 7.50 -6.34
CA ARG A 34 -7.09 7.40 -7.12
C ARG A 34 -7.95 6.21 -6.67
N LEU A 35 -7.34 5.07 -6.37
CA LEU A 35 -8.04 3.84 -5.99
C LEU A 35 -8.70 3.88 -4.60
N LYS A 36 -8.39 4.88 -3.77
CA LYS A 36 -9.14 5.11 -2.51
C LYS A 36 -10.66 5.24 -2.73
N ASN A 37 -11.07 5.76 -3.88
CA ASN A 37 -12.48 5.98 -4.23
C ASN A 37 -12.93 5.16 -5.45
N TYR A 38 -12.08 4.26 -5.94
CA TYR A 38 -12.31 3.52 -7.17
C TYR A 38 -11.73 2.10 -7.07
N THR A 39 -12.50 1.10 -7.46
CA THR A 39 -12.08 -0.31 -7.40
C THR A 39 -11.93 -0.86 -8.80
N LEU A 40 -10.77 -1.44 -9.08
CA LEU A 40 -10.48 -2.17 -10.31
C LEU A 40 -10.92 -3.63 -10.16
N GLU A 41 -11.17 -4.28 -11.29
CA GLU A 41 -11.33 -5.73 -11.35
C GLU A 41 -10.13 -6.32 -12.10
N ILE A 42 -9.35 -7.17 -11.41
CA ILE A 42 -8.17 -7.86 -11.97
C ILE A 42 -8.37 -9.34 -11.72
N ASP A 43 -8.37 -10.15 -12.79
CA ASP A 43 -8.63 -11.59 -12.73
C ASP A 43 -9.90 -11.98 -11.95
N GLY A 44 -10.96 -11.15 -12.05
CA GLY A 44 -12.23 -11.37 -11.35
C GLY A 44 -12.24 -10.97 -9.86
N HIS A 45 -11.18 -10.31 -9.38
CA HIS A 45 -11.07 -9.86 -7.99
C HIS A 45 -11.04 -8.33 -7.88
N PRO A 46 -11.76 -7.76 -6.89
CA PRO A 46 -11.71 -6.32 -6.62
C PRO A 46 -10.35 -5.94 -6.03
N VAL A 47 -9.67 -4.99 -6.69
CA VAL A 47 -8.38 -4.43 -6.29
C VAL A 47 -8.53 -2.93 -6.16
N ASN A 48 -8.24 -2.41 -4.97
CA ASN A 48 -8.27 -0.98 -4.67
C ASN A 48 -6.96 -0.48 -4.04
N LEU A 49 -5.93 -1.33 -4.04
CA LEU A 49 -4.61 -1.03 -3.53
C LEU A 49 -3.58 -1.88 -4.28
N PHE A 50 -2.42 -1.29 -4.54
CA PHE A 50 -1.23 -1.97 -5.04
C PHE A 50 -0.08 -1.84 -4.06
N GLU A 51 0.82 -2.82 -4.10
CA GLU A 51 2.20 -2.70 -3.63
C GLU A 51 3.13 -2.43 -4.82
N LEU A 52 4.31 -1.87 -4.53
CA LEU A 52 5.37 -1.68 -5.52
C LEU A 52 6.48 -2.68 -5.19
N ASP A 53 6.82 -3.56 -6.13
CA ASP A 53 7.91 -4.51 -5.92
C ASP A 53 9.30 -3.84 -6.07
N GLU A 54 10.36 -4.60 -5.78
CA GLU A 54 11.75 -4.14 -5.90
C GLU A 54 12.16 -3.71 -7.32
N ASN A 55 11.40 -4.12 -8.35
CA ASN A 55 11.61 -3.77 -9.74
C ASN A 55 10.69 -2.62 -10.20
N GLY A 56 9.91 -2.03 -9.29
CA GLY A 56 8.94 -0.98 -9.57
C GLY A 56 7.65 -1.49 -10.22
N LYS A 57 7.37 -2.79 -10.23
CA LYS A 57 6.11 -3.32 -10.79
C LYS A 57 4.99 -3.24 -9.77
N LEU A 58 3.78 -2.99 -10.27
CA LEU A 58 2.57 -3.00 -9.45
C LEU A 58 2.17 -4.43 -9.12
N VAL A 59 2.06 -4.73 -7.83
CA VAL A 59 1.55 -6.00 -7.30
C VAL A 59 0.14 -5.76 -6.78
N PRO A 60 -0.91 -6.34 -7.39
CA PRO A 60 -2.28 -6.17 -6.93
C PRO A 60 -2.46 -6.67 -5.49
N MET A 61 -3.08 -5.85 -4.63
CA MET A 61 -3.55 -6.28 -3.31
C MET A 61 -5.08 -6.43 -3.35
N PRO A 62 -5.60 -7.65 -3.60
CA PRO A 62 -7.04 -7.88 -3.54
C PRO A 62 -7.55 -7.68 -2.10
N GLN A 63 -8.83 -7.33 -1.98
CA GLN A 63 -9.44 -7.13 -0.68
C GLN A 63 -9.36 -8.40 0.19
N THR A 64 -8.80 -8.24 1.39
CA THR A 64 -8.71 -9.32 2.37
C THR A 64 -10.09 -9.59 3.00
N PRO A 65 -10.53 -10.85 3.16
CA PRO A 65 -11.75 -11.18 3.90
C PRO A 65 -11.71 -10.63 5.33
N CYS A 66 -12.82 -10.03 5.80
CA CYS A 66 -12.94 -9.41 7.13
C CYS A 66 -12.38 -10.27 8.28
N ARG A 67 -12.61 -11.59 8.25
CA ARG A 67 -12.09 -12.52 9.27
C ARG A 67 -10.56 -12.53 9.39
N ARG A 68 -9.83 -12.32 8.29
CA ARG A 68 -8.36 -12.25 8.29
C ARG A 68 -7.89 -10.90 8.85
N GLU A 69 -8.58 -9.81 8.52
CA GLU A 69 -8.30 -8.48 9.09
C GLU A 69 -8.53 -8.46 10.61
N GLN A 70 -9.57 -9.14 11.11
CA GLN A 70 -9.80 -9.29 12.55
C GLN A 70 -8.63 -10.00 13.26
N VAL A 71 -8.07 -11.04 12.64
CA VAL A 71 -6.89 -11.75 13.17
C VAL A 71 -5.65 -10.83 13.16
N ALA A 72 -5.41 -10.12 12.06
CA ALA A 72 -4.29 -9.17 11.96
C ALA A 72 -4.39 -8.04 13.01
N ALA A 73 -5.60 -7.51 13.23
CA ALA A 73 -5.87 -6.51 14.25
C ALA A 73 -5.58 -7.04 15.67
N GLU A 74 -6.00 -8.28 15.98
CA GLU A 74 -5.74 -8.89 17.29
C GLU A 74 -4.25 -9.16 17.54
N ILE A 75 -3.51 -9.62 16.52
CA ILE A 75 -2.06 -9.78 16.59
C ILE A 75 -1.38 -8.43 16.87
N THR A 76 -1.76 -7.39 16.12
CA THR A 76 -1.23 -6.03 16.28
C THR A 76 -1.50 -5.50 17.68
N ARG A 77 -2.71 -5.73 18.21
CA ARG A 77 -3.10 -5.34 19.57
C ARG A 77 -2.25 -6.04 20.63
N GLN A 78 -2.04 -7.35 20.51
CA GLN A 78 -1.21 -8.11 21.46
C GLN A 78 0.24 -7.63 21.45
N LEU A 79 0.80 -7.39 20.25
CA LEU A 79 2.16 -6.86 20.11
C LEU A 79 2.30 -5.45 20.69
N ALA A 80 1.32 -4.57 20.44
CA ALA A 80 1.30 -3.22 21.01
C ALA A 80 1.25 -3.25 22.54
N ASN A 81 0.42 -4.12 23.12
CA ASN A 81 0.36 -4.30 24.57
C ASN A 81 1.70 -4.78 25.13
N TRP A 82 2.34 -5.76 24.49
CA TRP A 82 3.65 -6.24 24.89
C TRP A 82 4.71 -5.13 24.85
N ASN A 83 4.76 -4.36 23.76
CA ASN A 83 5.70 -3.24 23.58
C ASN A 83 5.57 -2.18 24.69
N ILE A 84 4.32 -1.87 25.09
CA ILE A 84 4.03 -0.95 26.21
C ILE A 84 4.45 -1.56 27.55
N GLN A 85 4.00 -2.79 27.83
CA GLN A 85 4.24 -3.47 29.11
C GLN A 85 5.73 -3.67 29.40
N THR A 86 6.50 -3.97 28.36
CA THR A 86 7.95 -4.23 28.46
C THR A 86 8.81 -3.02 28.16
N GLN A 87 8.19 -1.84 27.95
CA GLN A 87 8.86 -0.55 27.73
C GLN A 87 9.92 -0.60 26.62
N GLN A 88 9.71 -1.36 25.54
CA GLN A 88 10.68 -1.45 24.45
C GLN A 88 10.77 -0.15 23.65
N GLY A 89 9.72 0.69 23.67
CA GLY A 89 9.71 2.01 23.04
C GLY A 89 9.70 1.99 21.51
N GLY A 90 9.43 0.84 20.88
CA GLY A 90 9.32 0.71 19.43
C GLY A 90 7.95 1.12 18.87
N GLY A 91 7.89 1.35 17.56
CA GLY A 91 6.62 1.52 16.84
C GLY A 91 5.97 0.18 16.51
N VAL A 92 4.65 0.09 16.63
CA VAL A 92 3.84 -1.07 16.20
C VAL A 92 2.82 -0.58 15.17
N THR A 93 2.71 -1.27 14.05
CA THR A 93 1.87 -0.91 12.92
C THR A 93 1.28 -2.15 12.27
N SER A 94 0.04 -2.06 11.79
CA SER A 94 -0.59 -3.10 10.95
C SER A 94 -0.42 -2.73 9.48
N SER A 95 -0.14 -3.72 8.64
CA SER A 95 0.07 -3.51 7.20
C SER A 95 -1.24 -3.17 6.49
N GLN A 96 -1.50 -1.89 6.26
CA GLN A 96 -2.37 -1.45 5.16
C GLN A 96 -1.65 -0.49 4.19
N GLY A 97 -0.33 -0.39 4.30
CA GLY A 97 0.53 0.32 3.37
C GLY A 97 1.93 -0.27 3.44
N GLY A 98 2.57 -0.41 2.28
CA GLY A 98 3.97 -0.83 2.19
C GLY A 98 4.89 0.14 2.93
N PHE A 99 6.06 -0.36 3.33
CA PHE A 99 7.10 0.46 3.94
C PHE A 99 8.20 0.71 2.93
N ASP A 100 8.62 1.97 2.81
CA ASP A 100 9.89 2.28 2.16
C ASP A 100 11.01 2.01 3.17
N PHE A 101 11.80 0.96 2.91
CA PHE A 101 12.97 0.61 3.71
C PHE A 101 14.25 1.29 3.21
N THR A 102 14.17 2.16 2.19
CA THR A 102 15.29 3.01 1.85
C THR A 102 15.51 4.00 3.00
N VAL A 103 16.59 3.77 3.75
CA VAL A 103 17.01 4.67 4.81
C VAL A 103 17.62 5.89 4.12
N GLU A 104 16.93 7.03 4.10
CA GLU A 104 17.60 8.32 3.87
C GLU A 104 18.68 8.44 4.96
N ARG A 105 19.95 8.29 4.55
CA ARG A 105 21.12 8.44 5.41
C ARG A 105 21.56 9.89 5.50
#